data_AF-A0A7H9HMG5-F1
#
_entry.id   AF-A0A7H9HMG5-F1
#
_cell.length_a   1.000
_cell.length_b   1.000
_cell.length_c   1.000
_cell.angle_alpha   90.00
_cell.angle_beta   90.00
_cell.angle_gamma   90.00
#
_symmetry.space_group_name_H-M   'P 1'
#
loop_
_entity.id
_entity.type
_entity.pdbx_description
1 polymer ?
#
loop_
_entity_poly.entity_id
_entity_poly.type
_entity_poly.pdbx_seq_one_letter_code
_entity_poly.pdbx_strand_id
1 'polypeptide(L)'
;MSDNASDDGAVYNSVPPDIVQAALPFLSPQDIRNLSHTNRYFYKLLNYKSSETLWHDLFSKVYGTCYSDDEPFGEEIMLQNFSSLSWHERFKLRSEEAKLYTWGCLKHARLGFTAISNSHIAEADLNGMGRRLRYGVNTPELVPWFSSDESKLNGDSSIVQLSGGGFSFQILTRSGKLYTTGSTFSGGHIGPGPAEGQHDFNPFREAVHNIEASFPRTRDIVLSPIGVPGSFPGRSTQYHGPTPTIGPHSNIYEELEEMDRNSSQTVPNNEHIKKVFPRNAFEIFTSDSNSFNVDVKKLDSIKFVAVSSGRSHFIAMDTKHDLYSWDSPDSDYGVKLAFDGLPPRETNPIWKIASGWDLNCIHVHQVGLVVWNKREALKKGELCSKVHYSIIPHTGEITGPGKVIDFACFQGDCVFYITNDGDNLWKYSHGLVQQVQLPIAGRFVRITVCYSLLVLFTDNECYTVKIENGHVDNETLTELKLEDPDDRVISLATGDYHNIALTRKGQIYAWGLESQLCGCLGLGSPEHVVEHEHIGRWDSIRNMRVAKPTKICLDREYVCVAVCAGGWQSGALIIKR
;
A
#
# COMPACT_ATOMS: atom_id res chain seq x y z
N MET A 1 -76.17 -1.89 -18.05
CA MET A 1 -75.29 -0.89 -18.66
C MET A 1 -74.42 -0.32 -17.56
N SER A 2 -73.10 -0.34 -17.79
CA SER A 2 -71.96 -0.04 -16.90
C SER A 2 -71.78 -0.96 -15.69
N ASP A 3 -71.06 -2.07 -15.94
CA ASP A 3 -70.36 -2.84 -14.94
C ASP A 3 -69.19 -2.04 -14.36
N ASN A 4 -69.01 -2.19 -13.04
CA ASN A 4 -67.86 -1.74 -12.26
C ASN A 4 -66.57 -2.40 -12.80
N ALA A 5 -65.70 -1.60 -13.41
CA ALA A 5 -64.31 -1.98 -13.59
C ALA A 5 -63.53 -1.58 -12.32
N SER A 6 -63.14 -2.59 -11.55
CA SER A 6 -62.12 -2.53 -10.52
C SER A 6 -60.80 -2.03 -11.12
N ASP A 7 -60.33 -0.89 -10.64
CA ASP A 7 -58.98 -0.38 -10.90
C ASP A 7 -57.97 -1.15 -10.04
N ASP A 8 -57.70 -2.41 -10.43
CA ASP A 8 -56.52 -3.15 -10.02
C ASP A 8 -55.35 -2.72 -10.94
N GLY A 9 -54.80 -1.54 -10.66
CA GLY A 9 -53.74 -0.90 -11.44
C GLY A 9 -52.56 -0.45 -10.59
N ALA A 10 -51.54 -1.31 -10.48
CA ALA A 10 -50.14 -1.01 -10.10
C ALA A 10 -49.82 -0.61 -8.64
N VAL A 11 -49.61 -1.61 -7.76
CA VAL A 11 -49.00 -1.46 -6.42
C VAL A 11 -47.49 -1.83 -6.40
N TYR A 12 -46.82 -1.80 -7.54
CA TYR A 12 -45.35 -1.84 -7.59
C TYR A 12 -44.90 -0.72 -8.50
N ASN A 13 -44.18 0.30 -7.98
CA ASN A 13 -43.20 1.10 -8.75
C ASN A 13 -42.50 2.26 -8.00
N SER A 14 -42.38 2.24 -6.66
CA SER A 14 -41.39 3.10 -6.00
C SER A 14 -40.57 2.27 -5.04
N VAL A 15 -39.36 1.92 -5.47
CA VAL A 15 -38.31 1.49 -4.53
C VAL A 15 -38.22 2.56 -3.44
N PRO A 16 -38.37 2.21 -2.14
CA PRO A 16 -38.24 3.17 -1.06
C PRO A 16 -36.93 3.95 -1.18
N PRO A 17 -36.92 5.26 -0.89
CA PRO A 17 -35.72 6.09 -0.84
C PRO A 17 -34.51 5.42 -0.17
N ASP A 18 -34.78 4.69 0.90
CA ASP A 18 -33.81 4.01 1.75
C ASP A 18 -33.07 2.88 1.01
N ILE A 19 -33.75 2.15 0.11
CA ILE A 19 -33.12 1.09 -0.69
C ILE A 19 -32.19 1.70 -1.73
N VAL A 20 -32.53 2.87 -2.27
CA VAL A 20 -31.65 3.54 -3.24
C VAL A 20 -30.41 4.07 -2.55
N GLN A 21 -30.55 4.75 -1.41
CA GLN A 21 -29.40 5.17 -0.60
C GLN A 21 -28.52 3.97 -0.21
N ALA A 22 -29.12 2.84 0.17
CA ALA A 22 -28.38 1.61 0.44
C ALA A 22 -27.67 1.02 -0.79
N ALA A 23 -28.18 1.27 -2.01
CA ALA A 23 -27.60 0.78 -3.25
C ALA A 23 -26.53 1.72 -3.85
N LEU A 24 -26.56 3.03 -3.53
CA LEU A 24 -25.64 4.03 -4.10
C LEU A 24 -24.14 3.68 -3.96
N PRO A 25 -23.66 3.13 -2.83
CA PRO A 25 -22.27 2.71 -2.71
C PRO A 25 -21.82 1.71 -3.79
N PHE A 26 -22.74 0.89 -4.30
CA PHE A 26 -22.44 -0.17 -5.26
C PHE A 26 -22.57 0.26 -6.73
N LEU A 27 -23.19 1.42 -7.01
CA LEU A 27 -23.40 1.87 -8.39
C LEU A 27 -22.13 2.49 -8.99
N SER A 28 -21.90 2.24 -10.28
CA SER A 28 -20.86 2.94 -11.03
C SER A 28 -21.27 4.39 -11.32
N PRO A 29 -20.33 5.31 -11.62
CA PRO A 29 -20.68 6.67 -12.03
C PRO A 29 -21.62 6.72 -13.24
N GLN A 30 -21.51 5.74 -14.14
CA GLN A 30 -22.40 5.62 -15.29
C GLN A 30 -23.81 5.19 -14.87
N ASP A 31 -23.92 4.24 -13.94
CA ASP A 31 -25.21 3.78 -13.42
C ASP A 31 -25.90 4.86 -12.61
N ILE A 32 -25.16 5.63 -11.82
CA ILE A 32 -25.69 6.81 -11.10
C ILE A 32 -26.28 7.82 -12.09
N ARG A 33 -25.58 8.12 -13.19
CA ARG A 33 -26.09 8.99 -14.25
C ARG A 33 -27.34 8.42 -14.90
N ASN A 34 -27.31 7.14 -15.29
CA ASN A 34 -28.46 6.48 -15.90
C ASN A 34 -29.67 6.50 -14.97
N LEU A 35 -29.48 6.18 -13.69
CA LEU A 35 -30.52 6.22 -12.66
C LEU A 35 -31.08 7.63 -12.45
N SER A 36 -30.23 8.65 -12.47
CA SER A 36 -30.65 10.05 -12.37
C SER A 36 -31.62 10.48 -13.48
N HIS A 37 -31.56 9.82 -14.64
CA HIS A 37 -32.43 10.12 -15.79
C HIS A 37 -33.78 9.39 -15.77
N THR A 38 -34.01 8.49 -14.82
CA THR A 38 -35.25 7.68 -14.79
C THR A 38 -36.48 8.42 -14.25
N ASN A 39 -36.31 9.33 -13.27
CA ASN A 39 -37.40 10.11 -12.68
C ASN A 39 -36.87 11.41 -12.06
N ARG A 40 -37.70 12.45 -11.94
CA ARG A 40 -37.45 13.72 -11.24
C ARG A 40 -36.91 13.54 -9.81
N TYR A 41 -37.41 12.56 -9.07
CA TYR A 41 -36.91 12.26 -7.72
C TYR A 41 -35.42 11.88 -7.76
N PHE A 42 -35.06 10.87 -8.56
CA PHE A 42 -33.69 10.43 -8.74
C PHE A 42 -32.81 11.48 -9.40
N TYR A 43 -33.36 12.27 -10.32
CA TYR A 43 -32.66 13.42 -10.88
C TYR A 43 -32.23 14.39 -9.80
N LYS A 44 -33.10 14.73 -8.84
CA LYS A 44 -32.75 15.62 -7.73
C LYS A 44 -31.74 14.99 -6.77
N LEU A 45 -31.93 13.72 -6.41
CA LEU A 45 -31.06 12.99 -5.48
C LEU A 45 -29.66 12.71 -6.06
N LEU A 46 -29.54 12.51 -7.37
CA LEU A 46 -28.29 12.09 -8.04
C LEU A 46 -27.71 13.20 -8.94
N ASN A 47 -28.09 14.45 -8.68
CA ASN A 47 -27.56 15.59 -9.42
C ASN A 47 -26.16 15.97 -8.93
N TYR A 48 -25.15 15.73 -9.75
CA TYR A 48 -23.77 16.16 -9.49
C TYR A 48 -23.60 17.67 -9.22
N LYS A 49 -24.52 18.53 -9.67
CA LYS A 49 -24.43 19.98 -9.45
C LYS A 49 -24.96 20.46 -8.11
N SER A 50 -25.81 19.69 -7.43
CA SER A 50 -26.57 20.21 -6.29
C SER A 50 -26.91 19.20 -5.20
N SER A 51 -26.65 17.90 -5.39
CA SER A 51 -27.00 16.89 -4.40
C SER A 51 -25.90 16.68 -3.38
N GLU A 52 -26.16 17.10 -2.13
CA GLU A 52 -25.29 16.82 -0.99
C GLU A 52 -25.20 15.32 -0.68
N THR A 53 -26.31 14.58 -0.76
CA THR A 53 -26.34 13.13 -0.48
C THR A 53 -25.46 12.37 -1.46
N LEU A 54 -25.52 12.70 -2.76
CA LEU A 54 -24.65 12.06 -3.74
C LEU A 54 -23.18 12.34 -3.46
N TRP A 55 -22.83 13.59 -3.13
CA TRP A 55 -21.44 13.94 -2.85
C TRP A 55 -20.92 13.32 -1.55
N HIS A 56 -21.79 13.15 -0.54
CA HIS A 56 -21.49 12.38 0.65
C HIS A 56 -21.17 10.92 0.31
N ASP A 57 -22.05 10.24 -0.41
CA ASP A 57 -21.83 8.84 -0.79
C ASP A 57 -20.59 8.66 -1.67
N LEU A 58 -20.34 9.58 -2.61
CA LEU A 58 -19.12 9.58 -3.42
C LEU A 58 -17.88 9.81 -2.57
N PHE A 59 -17.96 10.67 -1.55
CA PHE A 59 -16.88 10.89 -0.60
C PHE A 59 -16.60 9.61 0.18
N SER A 60 -17.61 9.01 0.81
CA SER A 60 -17.45 7.79 1.59
C SER A 60 -17.00 6.60 0.73
N LYS A 61 -17.44 6.51 -0.53
CA LYS A 61 -16.98 5.48 -1.49
C LYS A 61 -15.49 5.61 -1.85
N VAL A 62 -14.94 6.82 -1.88
CA VAL A 62 -13.55 7.06 -2.29
C VAL A 62 -12.61 7.12 -1.09
N TYR A 63 -13.05 7.71 0.02
CA TYR A 63 -12.22 8.06 1.17
C TYR A 63 -12.70 7.45 2.49
N GLY A 64 -13.80 6.68 2.50
CA GLY A 64 -14.38 6.09 3.71
C GLY A 64 -14.44 4.55 3.71
N THR A 65 -14.16 3.88 2.59
CA THR A 65 -14.16 2.41 2.54
C THR A 65 -12.84 1.83 3.03
N CYS A 66 -12.88 1.08 4.13
CA CYS A 66 -11.72 0.42 4.74
C CYS A 66 -11.57 -1.02 4.25
N TYR A 67 -10.91 -1.20 3.11
CA TYR A 67 -10.54 -2.54 2.60
C TYR A 67 -9.18 -3.02 3.13
N SER A 68 -8.50 -2.22 3.95
CA SER A 68 -7.15 -2.46 4.49
C SER A 68 -7.08 -2.13 5.97
N ASP A 69 -6.00 -2.55 6.62
CA ASP A 69 -5.60 -2.14 7.98
C ASP A 69 -5.11 -0.68 8.06
N ASP A 70 -4.52 -0.17 6.98
CA ASP A 70 -4.22 1.25 6.82
C ASP A 70 -5.48 2.01 6.38
N GLU A 71 -6.18 2.64 7.32
CA GLU A 71 -7.50 3.23 7.10
C GLU A 71 -7.47 4.76 6.83
N PRO A 72 -8.30 5.27 5.90
CA PRO A 72 -8.46 6.70 5.67
C PRO A 72 -9.50 7.30 6.63
N PHE A 73 -9.04 8.00 7.68
CA PHE A 73 -9.91 8.68 8.64
C PHE A 73 -10.45 10.03 8.14
N GLY A 74 -10.69 10.12 6.83
CA GLY A 74 -11.00 11.39 6.17
C GLY A 74 -12.35 11.97 6.58
N GLU A 75 -13.39 11.17 6.79
CA GLU A 75 -14.75 11.70 6.91
C GLU A 75 -14.98 12.51 8.19
N GLU A 76 -14.68 11.92 9.37
CA GLU A 76 -14.87 12.58 10.66
C GLU A 76 -13.99 13.83 10.79
N ILE A 77 -12.72 13.74 10.38
CA ILE A 77 -11.77 14.85 10.40
C ILE A 77 -12.26 15.99 9.50
N MET A 78 -12.73 15.68 8.29
CA MET A 78 -13.19 16.68 7.33
C MET A 78 -14.50 17.34 7.78
N LEU A 79 -15.41 16.58 8.41
CA LEU A 79 -16.63 17.12 9.01
C LEU A 79 -16.33 18.08 10.15
N GLN A 80 -15.39 17.72 11.02
CA GLN A 80 -15.05 18.54 12.19
C GLN A 80 -14.30 19.82 11.81
N ASN A 81 -13.30 19.73 10.92
CA ASN A 81 -12.44 20.87 10.59
C ASN A 81 -13.00 21.77 9.48
N PHE A 82 -13.91 21.25 8.65
CA PHE A 82 -14.50 21.96 7.51
C PHE A 82 -16.03 21.85 7.51
N SER A 83 -16.64 22.09 8.68
CA SER A 83 -18.09 22.00 8.90
C SER A 83 -18.92 22.98 8.06
N SER A 84 -18.34 24.12 7.68
CA SER A 84 -18.99 25.12 6.84
C SER A 84 -19.07 24.78 5.34
N LEU A 85 -18.28 23.81 4.88
CA LEU A 85 -18.22 23.41 3.47
C LEU A 85 -19.31 22.38 3.12
N SER A 86 -19.79 22.42 1.89
CA SER A 86 -20.61 21.35 1.29
C SER A 86 -19.80 20.06 1.09
N TRP A 87 -20.47 18.93 0.91
CA TRP A 87 -19.80 17.66 0.59
C TRP A 87 -19.04 17.74 -0.73
N HIS A 88 -19.54 18.50 -1.70
CA HIS A 88 -18.82 18.75 -2.96
C HIS A 88 -17.49 19.47 -2.71
N GLU A 89 -17.51 20.54 -1.90
CA GLU A 89 -16.31 21.31 -1.54
C GLU A 89 -15.34 20.48 -0.70
N ARG A 90 -15.83 19.67 0.26
CA ARG A 90 -14.99 18.74 1.04
C ARG A 90 -14.34 17.69 0.14
N PHE A 91 -15.09 17.12 -0.79
CA PHE A 91 -14.55 16.16 -1.76
C PHE A 91 -13.45 16.78 -2.60
N LYS A 92 -13.67 18.01 -3.09
CA LYS A 92 -12.66 18.76 -3.84
C LYS A 92 -11.43 19.05 -2.99
N LEU A 93 -11.61 19.57 -1.79
CA LEU A 93 -10.54 19.87 -0.84
C LEU A 93 -9.69 18.63 -0.53
N ARG A 94 -10.33 17.50 -0.19
CA ARG A 94 -9.64 16.22 0.07
C ARG A 94 -8.93 15.66 -1.17
N SER A 95 -9.46 15.92 -2.37
CA SER A 95 -8.90 15.41 -3.61
C SER A 95 -7.72 16.23 -4.13
N GLU A 96 -7.75 17.56 -3.94
CA GLU A 96 -6.83 18.51 -4.56
C GLU A 96 -5.78 19.06 -3.57
N GLU A 97 -6.13 19.25 -2.30
CA GLU A 97 -5.26 19.92 -1.32
C GLU A 97 -4.60 18.98 -0.31
N ALA A 98 -5.05 17.73 -0.20
CA ALA A 98 -4.40 16.72 0.64
C ALA A 98 -3.12 16.22 -0.03
N LYS A 99 -1.96 16.68 0.45
CA LYS A 99 -0.64 16.40 -0.14
C LYS A 99 0.14 15.42 0.73
N LEU A 100 1.02 14.64 0.08
CA LEU A 100 1.87 13.67 0.75
C LEU A 100 3.08 14.37 1.38
N TYR A 101 3.25 14.16 2.69
CA TYR A 101 4.44 14.54 3.44
C TYR A 101 5.13 13.29 3.96
N THR A 102 6.45 13.23 3.85
CA THR A 102 7.26 12.11 4.36
C THR A 102 8.51 12.60 5.07
N TRP A 103 8.94 11.84 6.06
CA TRP A 103 10.12 12.14 6.86
C TRP A 103 10.73 10.85 7.42
N GLY A 104 11.93 10.95 7.97
CA GLY A 104 12.71 9.81 8.43
C GLY A 104 13.89 9.48 7.51
N CYS A 105 14.21 8.19 7.39
CA CYS A 105 15.44 7.74 6.75
C CYS A 105 15.47 8.04 5.24
N LEU A 106 16.55 8.65 4.75
CA LEU A 106 16.74 8.98 3.32
C LEU A 106 17.32 7.83 2.48
N LYS A 107 17.70 6.71 3.10
CA LYS A 107 18.34 5.59 2.38
C LYS A 107 17.39 5.03 1.32
N HIS A 108 17.94 4.76 0.14
CA HIS A 108 17.23 4.20 -1.02
C HIS A 108 16.08 5.08 -1.54
N ALA A 109 16.11 6.39 -1.25
CA ALA A 109 15.05 7.33 -1.63
C ALA A 109 13.65 6.92 -1.16
N ARG A 110 13.55 6.15 -0.07
CA ARG A 110 12.30 5.60 0.47
C ARG A 110 11.24 6.65 0.84
N LEU A 111 11.65 7.90 1.05
CA LEU A 111 10.75 9.02 1.29
C LEU A 111 10.03 9.49 0.00
N GLY A 112 10.38 8.93 -1.16
CA GLY A 112 9.93 9.40 -2.47
C GLY A 112 10.78 10.54 -3.02
N PHE A 113 11.94 10.81 -2.38
CA PHE A 113 12.93 11.79 -2.83
C PHE A 113 14.30 11.52 -2.17
N THR A 114 15.32 12.21 -2.66
CA THR A 114 16.64 12.34 -2.02
C THR A 114 16.82 13.76 -1.47
N ALA A 115 17.85 13.97 -0.63
CA ALA A 115 18.19 15.31 -0.11
C ALA A 115 18.53 16.34 -1.19
N ILE A 116 18.80 15.91 -2.42
CA ILE A 116 19.17 16.78 -3.55
C ILE A 116 17.98 16.98 -4.50
N SER A 117 17.12 15.96 -4.66
CA SER A 117 16.01 16.02 -5.61
C SER A 117 14.82 16.84 -5.11
N ASN A 118 14.70 17.06 -3.80
CA ASN A 118 13.61 17.85 -3.21
C ASN A 118 14.11 19.23 -2.79
N SER A 119 13.65 20.26 -3.50
CA SER A 119 14.00 21.66 -3.24
C SER A 119 13.33 22.25 -2.01
N HIS A 120 12.36 21.56 -1.40
CA HIS A 120 11.64 22.03 -0.22
C HIS A 120 12.42 21.83 1.08
N ILE A 121 13.38 20.90 1.10
CA ILE A 121 14.11 20.51 2.31
C ILE A 121 15.10 21.61 2.70
N ALA A 122 14.95 22.20 3.89
CA ALA A 122 15.95 23.11 4.42
C ALA A 122 17.13 22.35 5.05
N GLU A 123 18.29 23.00 5.15
CA GLU A 123 19.46 22.36 5.79
C GLU A 123 19.23 22.06 7.29
N ALA A 124 18.35 22.81 7.95
CA ALA A 124 17.95 22.58 9.35
C ALA A 124 17.09 21.32 9.53
N ASP A 125 16.34 20.93 8.50
CA ASP A 125 15.44 19.77 8.51
C ASP A 125 16.19 18.45 8.27
N LEU A 126 17.51 18.51 8.04
CA LEU A 126 18.35 17.36 7.77
C LEU A 126 19.20 16.98 8.98
N ASN A 127 18.97 15.78 9.50
CA ASN A 127 19.87 15.16 10.47
C ASN A 127 21.16 14.72 9.76
N GLY A 128 22.31 15.05 10.34
CA GLY A 128 23.59 14.72 9.73
C GLY A 128 24.81 15.15 10.53
N MET A 129 25.98 14.70 10.09
CA MET A 129 27.27 15.12 10.64
C MET A 129 28.06 15.86 9.56
N GLY A 130 28.12 17.19 9.69
CA GLY A 130 28.72 18.08 8.70
C GLY A 130 27.97 18.11 7.36
N ARG A 131 28.58 18.70 6.33
CA ARG A 131 27.90 18.96 5.03
C ARG A 131 27.72 17.73 4.13
N ARG A 132 28.35 16.59 4.44
CA ARG A 132 28.43 15.41 3.55
C ARG A 132 27.61 14.20 4.00
N LEU A 133 27.41 14.00 5.30
CA LEU A 133 26.71 12.83 5.83
C LEU A 133 25.32 13.25 6.29
N ARG A 134 24.29 12.92 5.50
CA ARG A 134 22.88 13.11 5.85
C ARG A 134 22.28 11.75 6.22
N TYR A 135 21.61 11.67 7.37
CA TYR A 135 21.05 10.43 7.91
C TYR A 135 19.54 10.32 7.67
N GLY A 136 18.84 11.44 7.69
CA GLY A 136 17.41 11.51 7.41
C GLY A 136 16.84 12.91 7.55
N VAL A 137 15.54 13.01 7.33
CA VAL A 137 14.75 14.25 7.41
C VAL A 137 13.97 14.24 8.72
N ASN A 138 14.09 15.31 9.51
CA ASN A 138 13.62 15.37 10.89
C ASN A 138 12.29 16.11 11.08
N THR A 139 11.74 16.69 10.02
CA THR A 139 10.42 17.32 9.96
C THR A 139 9.64 16.79 8.76
N PRO A 140 8.29 16.81 8.77
CA PRO A 140 7.50 16.38 7.62
C PRO A 140 7.74 17.25 6.38
N GLU A 141 8.23 16.63 5.30
CA GLU A 141 8.58 17.33 4.06
C GLU A 141 7.65 16.98 2.91
N LEU A 142 7.28 17.99 2.12
CA LEU A 142 6.39 17.80 0.98
C LEU A 142 7.06 16.92 -0.07
N VAL A 143 6.40 15.82 -0.46
CA VAL A 143 6.87 14.96 -1.53
C VAL A 143 6.54 15.59 -2.88
N PRO A 144 7.53 15.75 -3.79
CA PRO A 144 7.25 16.15 -5.17
C PRO A 144 6.29 15.15 -5.82
N TRP A 145 5.12 15.64 -6.21
CA TRP A 145 4.02 14.83 -6.76
C TRP A 145 3.54 15.41 -8.10
N PHE A 146 2.47 14.85 -8.67
CA PHE A 146 1.85 15.40 -9.88
C PHE A 146 1.52 16.89 -9.74
N SER A 147 1.84 17.67 -10.78
CA SER A 147 1.52 19.10 -10.82
C SER A 147 0.00 19.33 -10.95
N SER A 148 -0.45 20.51 -10.55
CA SER A 148 -1.88 20.90 -10.58
C SER A 148 -2.47 21.00 -11.99
N ASP A 149 -1.64 21.07 -13.04
CA ASP A 149 -2.10 21.26 -14.42
C ASP A 149 -2.17 19.97 -15.24
N GLU A 150 -1.34 18.96 -14.93
CA GLU A 150 -1.37 17.66 -15.60
C GLU A 150 -2.47 16.71 -15.08
N SER A 151 -3.06 17.03 -13.93
CA SER A 151 -3.80 16.06 -13.10
C SER A 151 -5.33 16.19 -13.07
N LYS A 152 -5.91 17.22 -13.70
CA LYS A 152 -7.32 17.59 -13.53
C LYS A 152 -8.34 16.65 -14.19
N LEU A 153 -7.93 15.75 -15.08
CA LEU A 153 -8.86 14.96 -15.89
C LEU A 153 -9.07 13.50 -15.44
N ASN A 154 -8.07 12.86 -14.81
CA ASN A 154 -8.11 11.40 -14.57
C ASN A 154 -8.07 10.96 -13.10
N GLY A 155 -7.89 11.88 -12.14
CA GLY A 155 -7.81 11.52 -10.71
C GLY A 155 -6.52 10.80 -10.30
N ASP A 156 -5.50 10.81 -11.16
CA ASP A 156 -4.19 10.18 -10.91
C ASP A 156 -3.39 10.89 -9.80
N SER A 157 -3.60 12.19 -9.57
CA SER A 157 -2.90 12.91 -8.50
C SER A 157 -3.51 12.70 -7.12
N SER A 158 -4.78 12.31 -7.05
CA SER A 158 -5.51 12.26 -5.80
C SER A 158 -5.19 10.97 -5.06
N ILE A 159 -4.50 11.09 -3.92
CA ILE A 159 -4.11 9.95 -3.09
C ILE A 159 -5.28 9.55 -2.18
N VAL A 160 -5.73 8.30 -2.34
CA VAL A 160 -6.82 7.73 -1.52
C VAL A 160 -6.27 6.99 -0.31
N GLN A 161 -5.15 6.29 -0.47
CA GLN A 161 -4.57 5.45 0.58
C GLN A 161 -3.05 5.49 0.55
N LEU A 162 -2.44 5.45 1.74
CA LEU A 162 -1.01 5.28 1.94
C LEU A 162 -0.80 4.05 2.82
N SER A 163 0.15 3.19 2.46
CA SER A 163 0.58 2.06 3.28
C SER A 163 2.10 2.10 3.47
N GLY A 164 2.56 1.84 4.69
CA GLY A 164 3.95 1.96 5.10
C GLY A 164 4.65 0.60 5.15
N GLY A 165 5.43 0.28 4.11
CA GLY A 165 6.29 -0.90 4.12
C GLY A 165 7.61 -0.65 4.87
N GLY A 166 8.34 -1.72 5.19
CA GLY A 166 9.64 -1.62 5.86
C GLY A 166 10.65 -0.71 5.13
N PHE A 167 10.63 -0.72 3.80
CA PHE A 167 11.62 -0.02 2.96
C PHE A 167 11.05 0.99 1.96
N SER A 168 9.72 1.13 1.88
CA SER A 168 9.04 1.99 0.92
C SER A 168 7.64 2.36 1.41
N PHE A 169 7.00 3.32 0.75
CA PHE A 169 5.58 3.59 0.87
C PHE A 169 4.87 3.12 -0.38
N GLN A 170 3.70 2.52 -0.20
CA GLN A 170 2.76 2.19 -1.25
C GLN A 170 1.66 3.24 -1.29
N ILE A 171 1.45 3.82 -2.46
CA ILE A 171 0.56 4.98 -2.67
C ILE A 171 -0.50 4.57 -3.68
N LEU A 172 -1.76 4.54 -3.23
CA LEU A 172 -2.91 4.26 -4.07
C LEU A 172 -3.61 5.55 -4.47
N THR A 173 -3.84 5.73 -5.76
CA THR A 173 -4.54 6.90 -6.31
C THR A 173 -6.02 6.61 -6.55
N ARG A 174 -6.84 7.66 -6.66
CA ARG A 174 -8.28 7.56 -6.94
C ARG A 174 -8.60 6.86 -8.27
N SER A 175 -7.68 6.94 -9.23
CA SER A 175 -7.81 6.25 -10.52
C SER A 175 -7.58 4.74 -10.44
N GLY A 176 -7.10 4.23 -9.29
CA GLY A 176 -6.75 2.84 -9.06
C GLY A 176 -5.32 2.49 -9.49
N LYS A 177 -4.45 3.48 -9.67
CA LYS A 177 -3.02 3.26 -9.95
C LYS A 177 -2.25 3.13 -8.64
N LEU A 178 -1.30 2.20 -8.63
CA LEU A 178 -0.47 1.91 -7.47
C LEU A 178 0.97 2.35 -7.72
N TYR A 179 1.55 3.07 -6.78
CA TYR A 179 2.93 3.56 -6.83
C TYR A 179 3.71 3.07 -5.60
N THR A 180 5.01 2.93 -5.76
CA THR A 180 5.95 2.64 -4.67
C THR A 180 7.06 3.70 -4.64
N THR A 181 7.45 4.12 -3.44
CA THR A 181 8.60 5.02 -3.25
C THR A 181 9.91 4.24 -3.17
N GLY A 182 11.00 4.92 -3.51
CA GLY A 182 12.35 4.41 -3.37
C GLY A 182 12.77 3.41 -4.44
N SER A 183 14.02 2.96 -4.35
CA SER A 183 14.60 2.03 -5.33
C SER A 183 14.15 0.58 -5.15
N THR A 184 13.64 0.22 -3.96
CA THR A 184 13.21 -1.15 -3.63
C THR A 184 12.13 -1.12 -2.55
N PHE A 185 11.10 -1.95 -2.71
CA PHE A 185 10.09 -2.15 -1.67
C PHE A 185 10.51 -3.19 -0.62
N SER A 186 11.37 -4.14 -1.01
CA SER A 186 11.75 -5.29 -0.18
C SER A 186 13.01 -5.07 0.65
N GLY A 187 13.82 -4.06 0.28
CA GLY A 187 15.14 -3.85 0.87
C GLY A 187 16.13 -4.97 0.54
N GLY A 188 15.82 -5.82 -0.45
CA GLY A 188 16.60 -7.03 -0.78
C GLY A 188 16.28 -8.23 0.12
N HIS A 189 15.28 -8.13 1.00
CA HIS A 189 14.81 -9.24 1.82
C HIS A 189 13.72 -10.04 1.09
N ILE A 190 13.62 -11.32 1.43
CA ILE A 190 12.57 -12.19 0.92
C ILE A 190 11.29 -11.92 1.73
N GLY A 191 10.15 -11.79 1.05
CA GLY A 191 8.83 -11.69 1.67
C GLY A 191 8.11 -13.03 1.72
N PRO A 192 6.79 -13.05 1.99
CA PRO A 192 5.94 -14.24 1.98
C PRO A 192 5.62 -14.74 0.56
N GLY A 193 6.66 -14.96 -0.22
CA GLY A 193 6.62 -15.36 -1.63
C GLY A 193 6.88 -16.87 -1.82
N PRO A 194 7.57 -17.26 -2.92
CA PRO A 194 7.95 -18.64 -3.16
C PRO A 194 8.73 -19.26 -2.00
N ALA A 195 8.61 -20.59 -1.82
CA ALA A 195 9.37 -21.31 -0.80
C ALA A 195 10.89 -21.14 -1.00
N GLU A 196 11.66 -21.30 0.09
CA GLU A 196 13.11 -21.10 0.09
C GLU A 196 13.81 -21.89 -1.02
N GLY A 197 14.64 -21.19 -1.80
CA GLY A 197 15.37 -21.75 -2.95
C GLY A 197 14.54 -21.84 -4.24
N GLN A 198 13.26 -21.49 -4.23
CA GLN A 198 12.44 -21.36 -5.43
C GLN A 198 12.38 -19.91 -5.90
N HIS A 199 12.30 -19.70 -7.21
CA HIS A 199 12.15 -18.40 -7.82
C HIS A 199 11.06 -18.48 -8.89
N ASP A 200 10.27 -17.40 -9.01
CA ASP A 200 9.30 -17.32 -10.10
C ASP A 200 10.03 -17.36 -11.45
N PHE A 201 9.41 -18.03 -12.41
CA PHE A 201 9.89 -18.02 -13.78
C PHE A 201 10.02 -16.58 -14.28
N ASN A 202 11.19 -16.25 -14.83
CA ASN A 202 11.51 -14.94 -15.36
C ASN A 202 11.79 -15.05 -16.88
N PRO A 203 10.83 -14.66 -17.74
CA PRO A 203 10.97 -14.79 -19.18
C PRO A 203 12.07 -13.89 -19.74
N PHE A 204 12.44 -12.81 -19.05
CA PHE A 204 13.50 -11.90 -19.51
C PHE A 204 14.86 -12.59 -19.61
N ARG A 205 15.17 -13.52 -18.69
CA ARG A 205 16.44 -14.27 -18.75
C ARG A 205 16.50 -15.16 -19.99
N GLU A 206 15.41 -15.86 -20.29
CA GLU A 206 15.30 -16.70 -21.49
C GLU A 206 15.34 -15.83 -22.76
N ALA A 207 14.63 -14.70 -22.76
CA ALA A 207 14.59 -13.79 -23.90
C ALA A 207 15.94 -13.14 -24.19
N VAL A 208 16.66 -12.65 -23.16
CA VAL A 208 18.03 -12.13 -23.29
C VAL A 208 18.97 -13.21 -23.81
N HIS A 209 18.90 -14.42 -23.26
CA HIS A 209 19.71 -15.54 -23.74
C HIS A 209 19.46 -15.86 -25.21
N ASN A 210 18.19 -15.85 -25.64
CA ASN A 210 17.80 -16.08 -27.02
C ASN A 210 18.28 -14.97 -27.96
N ILE A 211 18.20 -13.70 -27.52
CA ILE A 211 18.74 -12.54 -28.26
C ILE A 211 20.25 -12.73 -28.46
N GLU A 212 21.00 -12.99 -27.39
CA GLU A 212 22.46 -13.19 -27.45
C GLU A 212 22.86 -14.41 -28.29
N ALA A 213 22.10 -15.50 -28.21
CA ALA A 213 22.36 -16.73 -28.97
C ALA A 213 22.01 -16.60 -30.46
N SER A 214 21.06 -15.73 -30.82
CA SER A 214 20.67 -15.47 -32.21
C SER A 214 21.76 -14.75 -33.01
N PHE A 215 22.77 -14.17 -32.33
CA PHE A 215 23.86 -13.48 -33.00
C PHE A 215 24.90 -14.48 -33.54
N PRO A 216 25.21 -14.47 -34.85
CA PRO A 216 26.12 -15.44 -35.45
C PRO A 216 27.55 -15.24 -34.94
N ARG A 217 28.09 -16.23 -34.21
CA ARG A 217 29.54 -16.37 -34.00
C ARG A 217 30.13 -17.01 -35.24
N THR A 218 30.68 -16.22 -36.18
CA THR A 218 31.37 -16.78 -37.34
C THR A 218 32.61 -17.57 -36.89
N ARG A 219 32.55 -18.90 -37.03
CA ARG A 219 33.74 -19.76 -37.03
C ARG A 219 34.32 -19.72 -38.44
N ASP A 220 35.27 -18.83 -38.68
CA ASP A 220 36.11 -18.96 -39.88
C ASP A 220 37.02 -20.18 -39.70
N ILE A 221 36.53 -21.36 -40.10
CA ILE A 221 37.40 -22.47 -40.45
C ILE A 221 38.01 -22.09 -41.79
N VAL A 222 39.18 -21.47 -41.76
CA VAL A 222 40.03 -21.36 -42.95
C VAL A 222 40.49 -22.77 -43.32
N LEU A 223 39.68 -23.46 -44.13
CA LEU A 223 40.11 -24.65 -44.87
C LEU A 223 41.04 -24.17 -45.98
N SER A 224 42.34 -24.06 -45.68
CA SER A 224 43.34 -23.88 -46.73
C SER A 224 43.31 -25.09 -47.67
N PRO A 225 43.19 -24.92 -49.01
CA PRO A 225 43.29 -26.04 -49.94
C PRO A 225 44.68 -26.67 -49.87
N ILE A 226 44.71 -28.00 -49.80
CA ILE A 226 45.94 -28.80 -49.88
C ILE A 226 46.57 -28.56 -51.26
N GLY A 227 47.73 -27.91 -51.28
CA GLY A 227 48.58 -27.79 -52.46
C GLY A 227 50.04 -28.08 -52.12
N VAL A 228 50.48 -29.32 -52.41
CA VAL A 228 51.83 -29.73 -52.89
C VAL A 228 53.05 -29.49 -51.94
N PRO A 229 54.03 -30.42 -51.83
CA PRO A 229 54.85 -30.56 -50.63
C PRO A 229 56.04 -29.60 -50.58
N GLY A 230 56.25 -28.95 -49.42
CA GLY A 230 57.45 -28.15 -49.21
C GLY A 230 57.50 -27.21 -48.00
N SER A 231 56.49 -27.16 -47.13
CA SER A 231 56.53 -26.31 -45.92
C SER A 231 55.67 -26.89 -44.81
N PHE A 232 56.26 -27.04 -43.61
CA PHE A 232 55.57 -27.54 -42.42
C PHE A 232 54.50 -26.53 -41.93
N PRO A 233 53.30 -26.98 -41.49
CA PRO A 233 52.34 -26.07 -40.89
C PRO A 233 52.81 -25.70 -39.48
N GLY A 234 53.17 -24.43 -39.28
CA GLY A 234 53.22 -23.85 -37.95
C GLY A 234 51.82 -23.95 -37.33
N ARG A 235 51.73 -24.48 -36.11
CA ARG A 235 50.50 -24.49 -35.30
C ARG A 235 49.93 -23.07 -35.25
N SER A 236 48.86 -22.79 -36.00
CA SER A 236 48.03 -21.63 -35.69
C SER A 236 47.21 -21.97 -34.45
N THR A 237 47.39 -21.18 -33.41
CA THR A 237 46.56 -21.19 -32.22
C THR A 237 45.12 -20.88 -32.62
N GLN A 238 44.19 -21.78 -32.29
CA GLN A 238 42.76 -21.51 -32.41
C GLN A 238 42.41 -20.36 -31.46
N TYR A 239 42.27 -19.15 -32.00
CA TYR A 239 41.68 -18.04 -31.29
C TYR A 239 40.17 -18.27 -31.20
N HIS A 240 39.66 -18.51 -30.00
CA HIS A 240 38.24 -18.43 -29.69
C HIS A 240 37.94 -17.00 -29.21
N GLY A 241 37.67 -16.10 -30.14
CA GLY A 241 37.23 -14.74 -29.85
C GLY A 241 36.25 -14.25 -30.93
N PRO A 242 35.34 -13.33 -30.60
CA PRO A 242 34.43 -12.73 -31.58
C PRO A 242 35.24 -11.98 -32.65
N THR A 243 34.89 -12.22 -33.91
CA THR A 243 35.46 -11.54 -35.08
C THR A 243 35.18 -10.04 -34.98
N PRO A 244 36.15 -9.14 -35.28
CA PRO A 244 35.89 -7.70 -35.29
C PRO A 244 34.95 -7.38 -36.45
N THR A 245 33.73 -6.91 -36.16
CA THR A 245 32.83 -6.39 -37.19
C THR A 245 33.27 -4.99 -37.62
N ILE A 246 33.10 -4.70 -38.91
CA ILE A 246 33.31 -3.36 -39.48
C ILE A 246 32.09 -2.51 -39.13
N GLY A 247 32.19 -1.69 -38.08
CA GLY A 247 31.17 -0.76 -37.62
C GLY A 247 30.55 -1.10 -36.25
N PRO A 248 29.87 -0.14 -35.59
CA PRO A 248 29.17 -0.40 -34.34
C PRO A 248 28.06 -1.44 -34.59
N HIS A 249 27.94 -2.43 -33.70
CA HIS A 249 26.88 -3.43 -33.75
C HIS A 249 25.50 -2.75 -33.63
N SER A 250 24.48 -3.30 -34.30
CA SER A 250 23.07 -2.93 -34.07
C SER A 250 22.70 -3.19 -32.61
N ASN A 251 21.91 -2.29 -31.98
CA ASN A 251 21.47 -2.48 -30.60
C ASN A 251 20.48 -3.66 -30.52
N ILE A 252 20.98 -4.84 -30.20
CA ILE A 252 20.17 -6.05 -30.05
C ILE A 252 19.20 -6.00 -28.86
N TYR A 253 19.34 -5.00 -27.97
CA TYR A 253 18.49 -4.77 -26.81
C TYR A 253 17.46 -3.66 -27.02
N GLU A 254 17.34 -3.08 -28.21
CA GLU A 254 16.46 -1.93 -28.49
C GLU A 254 15.00 -2.19 -28.07
N GLU A 255 14.45 -3.37 -28.38
CA GLU A 255 13.08 -3.75 -27.99
C GLU A 255 12.92 -3.87 -26.46
N LEU A 256 13.94 -4.37 -25.76
CA LEU A 256 13.93 -4.48 -24.30
C LEU A 256 14.04 -3.10 -23.64
N GLU A 257 14.87 -2.21 -24.19
CA GLU A 257 14.99 -0.82 -23.75
C GLU A 257 13.71 -0.01 -24.02
N GLU A 258 13.00 -0.28 -25.12
CA GLU A 258 11.69 0.30 -25.40
C GLU A 258 10.62 -0.18 -24.42
N MET A 259 10.60 -1.48 -24.14
CA MET A 259 9.70 -2.04 -23.13
C MET A 259 9.97 -1.46 -21.73
N ASP A 260 11.24 -1.36 -21.33
CA ASP A 260 11.62 -0.75 -20.05
C ASP A 260 11.17 0.72 -19.99
N ARG A 261 11.41 1.53 -21.03
CA ARG A 261 10.90 2.91 -21.09
C ARG A 261 9.39 3.01 -20.96
N ASN A 262 8.63 2.10 -21.56
CA ASN A 262 7.16 2.12 -21.54
C ASN A 262 6.57 1.59 -20.22
N SER A 263 7.30 0.71 -19.52
CA SER A 263 6.87 0.04 -18.28
C SER A 263 7.36 0.74 -17.01
N SER A 264 8.51 1.42 -17.06
CA SER A 264 9.10 2.18 -15.96
C SER A 264 8.45 3.57 -15.83
N GLN A 265 7.13 3.58 -15.62
CA GLN A 265 6.34 4.81 -15.45
C GLN A 265 6.58 5.41 -14.05
N THR A 266 7.15 6.60 -14.01
CA THR A 266 7.40 7.36 -12.76
C THR A 266 6.46 8.56 -12.66
N VAL A 267 6.41 9.17 -11.47
CA VAL A 267 5.73 10.46 -11.30
C VAL A 267 6.51 11.52 -12.09
N PRO A 268 5.84 12.43 -12.83
CA PRO A 268 6.51 13.49 -13.58
C PRO A 268 7.47 14.30 -12.70
N ASN A 269 8.71 14.45 -13.16
CA ASN A 269 9.80 15.11 -12.42
C ASN A 269 10.16 14.46 -11.07
N ASN A 270 9.74 13.23 -10.81
CA ASN A 270 10.12 12.46 -9.63
C ASN A 270 10.36 10.97 -9.97
N GLU A 271 11.61 10.64 -10.28
CA GLU A 271 12.05 9.27 -10.58
C GLU A 271 12.04 8.32 -9.36
N HIS A 272 11.93 8.86 -8.14
CA HIS A 272 11.96 8.08 -6.91
C HIS A 272 10.59 7.51 -6.52
N ILE A 273 9.59 7.72 -7.36
CA ILE A 273 8.25 7.15 -7.21
C ILE A 273 7.87 6.47 -8.52
N LYS A 274 7.86 5.14 -8.49
CA LYS A 274 7.56 4.30 -9.65
C LYS A 274 6.19 3.68 -9.53
N LYS A 275 5.45 3.63 -10.63
CA LYS A 275 4.20 2.87 -10.75
C LYS A 275 4.54 1.39 -10.80
N VAL A 276 3.75 0.57 -10.11
CA VAL A 276 3.91 -0.88 -10.10
C VAL A 276 2.79 -1.56 -10.86
N PHE A 277 3.11 -2.70 -11.47
CA PHE A 277 2.21 -3.43 -12.34
C PHE A 277 2.18 -4.90 -11.99
N PRO A 278 1.03 -5.57 -12.13
CA PRO A 278 0.96 -7.01 -12.04
C PRO A 278 1.54 -7.66 -13.30
N ARG A 279 2.14 -8.85 -13.16
CA ARG A 279 2.77 -9.61 -14.26
C ARG A 279 1.82 -9.83 -15.43
N ASN A 280 0.57 -10.18 -15.15
CA ASN A 280 -0.42 -10.48 -16.17
C ASN A 280 -0.84 -9.28 -17.03
N ALA A 281 -0.37 -8.07 -16.71
CA ALA A 281 -0.53 -6.91 -17.57
C ALA A 281 0.40 -6.93 -18.80
N PHE A 282 1.52 -7.65 -18.77
CA PHE A 282 2.49 -7.69 -19.86
C PHE A 282 2.35 -8.94 -20.73
N GLU A 283 2.53 -8.77 -22.04
CA GLU A 283 2.45 -9.87 -23.00
C GLU A 283 3.51 -10.94 -22.73
N ILE A 284 4.75 -10.53 -22.43
CA ILE A 284 5.89 -11.44 -22.17
C ILE A 284 5.62 -12.49 -21.05
N PHE A 285 4.69 -12.22 -20.14
CA PHE A 285 4.27 -13.18 -19.11
C PHE A 285 3.04 -14.01 -19.49
N THR A 286 2.28 -13.58 -20.51
CA THR A 286 0.97 -14.17 -20.87
C THR A 286 0.98 -14.95 -22.18
N SER A 287 1.89 -14.64 -23.10
CA SER A 287 2.00 -15.27 -24.41
C SER A 287 3.27 -16.11 -24.51
N ASP A 288 3.23 -17.16 -25.33
CA ASP A 288 4.42 -17.94 -25.69
C ASP A 288 5.38 -17.16 -26.61
N SER A 289 4.96 -16.01 -27.13
CA SER A 289 5.83 -15.09 -27.84
C SER A 289 6.73 -14.32 -26.86
N ASN A 290 8.03 -14.26 -27.16
CA ASN A 290 8.98 -13.34 -26.49
C ASN A 290 8.77 -11.88 -26.95
N SER A 291 7.52 -11.44 -27.05
CA SER A 291 7.15 -10.08 -27.45
C SER A 291 7.45 -9.12 -26.30
N PHE A 292 8.24 -8.10 -26.59
CA PHE A 292 8.50 -6.98 -25.67
C PHE A 292 7.50 -5.83 -25.86
N ASN A 293 6.44 -6.02 -26.66
CA ASN A 293 5.44 -4.99 -26.89
C ASN A 293 4.64 -4.71 -25.60
N VAL A 294 4.43 -3.43 -25.32
CA VAL A 294 3.71 -2.95 -24.13
C VAL A 294 2.42 -2.28 -24.57
N ASP A 295 1.28 -2.96 -24.38
CA ASP A 295 -0.03 -2.32 -24.54
C ASP A 295 -0.36 -1.46 -23.32
N VAL A 296 -0.19 -0.15 -23.47
CA VAL A 296 -0.49 0.85 -22.43
C VAL A 296 -1.95 0.76 -21.94
N LYS A 297 -2.91 0.39 -22.81
CA LYS A 297 -4.31 0.22 -22.39
C LYS A 297 -4.49 -1.00 -21.50
N LYS A 298 -3.76 -2.08 -21.77
CA LYS A 298 -3.74 -3.28 -20.94
C LYS A 298 -3.08 -3.02 -19.60
N LEU A 299 -2.01 -2.22 -19.55
CA LEU A 299 -1.37 -1.79 -18.30
C LEU A 299 -2.33 -1.06 -17.36
N ASP A 300 -3.18 -0.18 -17.91
CA ASP A 300 -4.16 0.60 -17.14
C ASP A 300 -5.52 -0.11 -16.94
N SER A 301 -5.62 -1.38 -17.36
CA SER A 301 -6.88 -2.15 -17.25
C SER A 301 -7.18 -2.62 -15.82
N ILE A 302 -6.14 -2.88 -15.02
CA ILE A 302 -6.26 -3.35 -13.64
C ILE A 302 -6.25 -2.14 -12.72
N LYS A 303 -7.30 -1.99 -11.94
CA LYS A 303 -7.49 -0.88 -11.00
C LYS A 303 -7.55 -1.41 -9.58
N PHE A 304 -6.68 -0.90 -8.73
CA PHE A 304 -6.62 -1.28 -7.33
C PHE A 304 -7.59 -0.46 -6.48
N VAL A 305 -8.15 -1.08 -5.45
CA VAL A 305 -9.05 -0.45 -4.47
C VAL A 305 -8.47 -0.47 -3.05
N ALA A 306 -7.46 -1.29 -2.80
CA ALA A 306 -6.82 -1.42 -1.49
C ALA A 306 -5.35 -1.85 -1.64
N VAL A 307 -4.51 -1.43 -0.70
CA VAL A 307 -3.13 -1.90 -0.53
C VAL A 307 -2.83 -2.13 0.94
N SER A 308 -1.96 -3.08 1.27
CA SER A 308 -1.42 -3.26 2.62
C SER A 308 0.01 -3.78 2.55
N SER A 309 0.91 -3.14 3.29
CA SER A 309 2.35 -3.35 3.21
C SER A 309 2.90 -4.00 4.47
N GLY A 310 3.72 -5.04 4.28
CA GLY A 310 4.50 -5.65 5.34
C GLY A 310 5.93 -5.12 5.37
N ARG A 311 6.86 -5.92 5.91
CA ARG A 311 8.26 -5.49 5.99
C ARG A 311 8.93 -5.42 4.61
N SER A 312 8.88 -6.51 3.88
CA SER A 312 9.61 -6.71 2.61
C SER A 312 8.69 -7.04 1.44
N HIS A 313 7.38 -6.88 1.64
CA HIS A 313 6.34 -7.18 0.67
C HIS A 313 5.15 -6.25 0.83
N PHE A 314 4.26 -6.28 -0.16
CA PHE A 314 2.93 -5.69 -0.03
C PHE A 314 1.94 -6.46 -0.89
N ILE A 315 0.67 -6.38 -0.53
CA ILE A 315 -0.44 -6.95 -1.28
C ILE A 315 -1.40 -5.84 -1.71
N ALA A 316 -2.03 -6.03 -2.86
CA ALA A 316 -3.06 -5.12 -3.34
C ALA A 316 -4.27 -5.90 -3.85
N MET A 317 -5.45 -5.30 -3.72
CA MET A 317 -6.71 -5.85 -4.16
C MET A 317 -7.30 -4.99 -5.29
N ASP A 318 -7.76 -5.62 -6.36
CA ASP A 318 -8.38 -4.93 -7.50
C ASP A 318 -9.90 -4.74 -7.34
N THR A 319 -10.53 -4.06 -8.30
CA THR A 319 -11.99 -3.83 -8.33
C THR A 319 -12.83 -5.11 -8.47
N LYS A 320 -12.23 -6.25 -8.81
CA LYS A 320 -12.86 -7.58 -8.87
C LYS A 320 -12.59 -8.41 -7.62
N HIS A 321 -11.91 -7.84 -6.63
CA HIS A 321 -11.48 -8.50 -5.41
C HIS A 321 -10.49 -9.64 -5.68
N ASP A 322 -9.73 -9.54 -6.78
CA ASP A 322 -8.55 -10.36 -7.01
C ASP A 322 -7.36 -9.81 -6.22
N LEU A 323 -6.53 -10.69 -5.67
CA LEU A 323 -5.36 -10.34 -4.88
C LEU A 323 -4.06 -10.47 -5.67
N TYR A 324 -3.19 -9.51 -5.46
CA TYR A 324 -1.86 -9.43 -6.06
C TYR A 324 -0.81 -9.21 -4.98
N SER A 325 0.35 -9.86 -5.12
CA SER A 325 1.44 -9.80 -4.16
C SER A 325 2.74 -9.38 -4.81
N TRP A 326 3.46 -8.48 -4.15
CA TRP A 326 4.85 -8.12 -4.43
C TRP A 326 5.68 -8.60 -3.26
N ASP A 327 6.24 -9.80 -3.38
CA ASP A 327 6.81 -10.55 -2.24
C ASP A 327 8.24 -11.07 -2.49
N SER A 328 8.80 -10.81 -3.67
CA SER A 328 10.14 -11.28 -4.04
C SER A 328 11.05 -10.11 -4.40
N PRO A 329 12.30 -10.08 -3.90
CA PRO A 329 13.29 -9.08 -4.29
C PRO A 329 13.74 -9.24 -5.76
N ASP A 330 13.49 -10.39 -6.38
CA ASP A 330 13.92 -10.68 -7.75
C ASP A 330 12.98 -10.12 -8.81
N SER A 331 11.83 -9.58 -8.41
CA SER A 331 10.79 -9.12 -9.32
C SER A 331 10.07 -7.88 -8.82
N ASP A 332 9.97 -6.87 -9.69
CA ASP A 332 9.16 -5.68 -9.46
C ASP A 332 7.68 -5.86 -9.88
N TYR A 333 7.31 -7.04 -10.38
CA TYR A 333 5.99 -7.30 -10.94
C TYR A 333 5.11 -8.11 -9.98
N GLY A 334 3.87 -7.65 -9.78
CA GLY A 334 2.92 -8.26 -8.86
C GLY A 334 2.41 -9.61 -9.37
N VAL A 335 2.36 -10.61 -8.49
CA VAL A 335 1.86 -11.95 -8.79
C VAL A 335 0.42 -12.08 -8.34
N LYS A 336 -0.48 -12.50 -9.24
CA LYS A 336 -1.87 -12.81 -8.88
C LYS A 336 -1.93 -14.06 -8.02
N LEU A 337 -2.69 -14.01 -6.93
CA LEU A 337 -2.82 -15.10 -5.97
C LEU A 337 -4.06 -15.96 -6.23
N ALA A 338 -3.90 -17.28 -6.18
CA ALA A 338 -4.96 -18.27 -6.30
C ALA A 338 -5.13 -19.05 -4.98
N PHE A 339 -6.36 -19.09 -4.48
CA PHE A 339 -6.72 -19.76 -3.23
C PHE A 339 -7.58 -20.98 -3.53
N ASP A 340 -6.93 -22.09 -3.88
CA ASP A 340 -7.59 -23.34 -4.23
C ASP A 340 -8.49 -23.82 -3.07
N GLY A 341 -9.74 -24.15 -3.36
CA GLY A 341 -10.71 -24.63 -2.37
C GLY A 341 -11.54 -23.55 -1.65
N LEU A 342 -11.21 -22.25 -1.83
CA LEU A 342 -12.10 -21.19 -1.37
C LEU A 342 -13.29 -21.00 -2.33
N PRO A 343 -14.45 -20.57 -1.81
CA PRO A 343 -15.61 -20.28 -2.65
C PRO A 343 -15.35 -19.09 -3.60
N PRO A 344 -16.15 -18.96 -4.68
CA PRO A 344 -16.02 -17.88 -5.65
C PRO A 344 -16.14 -16.48 -5.01
N ARG A 345 -15.43 -15.50 -5.60
CA ARG A 345 -15.36 -14.12 -5.08
C ARG A 345 -16.68 -13.37 -5.23
N GLU A 346 -17.51 -13.77 -6.20
CA GLU A 346 -18.82 -13.16 -6.46
C GLU A 346 -19.78 -13.37 -5.29
N THR A 347 -19.70 -14.51 -4.61
CA THR A 347 -20.54 -14.83 -3.44
C THR A 347 -19.83 -14.53 -2.12
N ASN A 348 -18.50 -14.67 -2.12
CA ASN A 348 -17.65 -14.55 -0.94
C ASN A 348 -16.53 -13.52 -1.18
N PRO A 349 -16.89 -12.22 -1.29
CA PRO A 349 -15.91 -11.17 -1.51
C PRO A 349 -14.94 -11.05 -0.34
N ILE A 350 -13.72 -10.58 -0.64
CA ILE A 350 -12.79 -10.14 0.40
C ILE A 350 -13.25 -8.78 0.93
N TRP A 351 -13.34 -8.66 2.24
CA TRP A 351 -13.74 -7.44 2.94
C TRP A 351 -12.56 -6.59 3.40
N LYS A 352 -11.49 -7.23 3.88
CA LYS A 352 -10.31 -6.53 4.39
C LYS A 352 -9.05 -7.34 4.13
N ILE A 353 -7.96 -6.66 3.78
CA ILE A 353 -6.62 -7.20 3.60
C ILE A 353 -5.69 -6.60 4.65
N ALA A 354 -4.75 -7.38 5.18
CA ALA A 354 -3.73 -6.87 6.08
C ALA A 354 -2.42 -7.64 5.92
N SER A 355 -1.31 -6.91 6.04
CA SER A 355 0.05 -7.41 5.96
C SER A 355 0.75 -7.18 7.28
N GLY A 356 1.29 -8.25 7.85
CA GLY A 356 2.19 -8.20 8.98
C GLY A 356 3.65 -8.11 8.53
N TRP A 357 4.57 -8.47 9.43
CA TRP A 357 6.00 -8.43 9.13
C TRP A 357 6.39 -9.38 7.99
N ASP A 358 5.95 -10.64 8.08
CA ASP A 358 6.22 -11.75 7.16
C ASP A 358 4.96 -12.61 6.91
N LEU A 359 3.79 -12.06 7.22
CA LEU A 359 2.50 -12.75 7.23
C LEU A 359 1.46 -11.93 6.51
N ASN A 360 0.51 -12.57 5.86
CA ASN A 360 -0.66 -11.93 5.28
C ASN A 360 -1.93 -12.54 5.86
N CYS A 361 -2.97 -11.73 6.04
CA CYS A 361 -4.30 -12.21 6.39
C CYS A 361 -5.36 -11.41 5.64
N ILE A 362 -6.43 -12.10 5.24
CA ILE A 362 -7.59 -11.51 4.59
C ILE A 362 -8.86 -11.96 5.29
N HIS A 363 -9.86 -11.09 5.32
CA HIS A 363 -11.20 -11.43 5.79
C HIS A 363 -12.09 -11.72 4.58
N VAL A 364 -12.50 -12.99 4.42
CA VAL A 364 -13.36 -13.45 3.33
C VAL A 364 -14.77 -13.67 3.87
N HIS A 365 -15.76 -13.04 3.22
CA HIS A 365 -17.17 -13.15 3.61
C HIS A 365 -17.62 -14.63 3.74
N GLN A 366 -18.28 -14.97 4.85
CA GLN A 366 -18.75 -16.32 5.24
C GLN A 366 -17.69 -17.41 5.46
N VAL A 367 -16.41 -17.12 5.15
CA VAL A 367 -15.29 -18.04 5.35
C VAL A 367 -14.53 -17.68 6.62
N GLY A 368 -14.33 -16.37 6.85
CA GLY A 368 -13.60 -15.83 7.99
C GLY A 368 -12.21 -15.35 7.63
N LEU A 369 -11.29 -15.42 8.59
CA LEU A 369 -9.91 -14.98 8.43
C LEU A 369 -9.07 -16.08 7.78
N VAL A 370 -8.42 -15.72 6.67
CA VAL A 370 -7.55 -16.60 5.88
C VAL A 370 -6.13 -16.06 5.95
N VAL A 371 -5.21 -16.86 6.46
CA VAL A 371 -3.82 -16.47 6.74
C VAL A 371 -2.83 -17.27 5.89
N TRP A 372 -1.77 -16.63 5.41
CA TRP A 372 -0.67 -17.29 4.70
C TRP A 372 0.65 -16.51 4.81
N ASN A 373 1.75 -17.23 4.65
CA ASN A 373 3.10 -16.65 4.58
C ASN A 373 3.92 -17.18 3.41
N LYS A 374 3.36 -18.04 2.54
CA LYS A 374 4.06 -18.67 1.41
C LYS A 374 3.10 -18.94 0.25
N ARG A 375 3.66 -18.98 -0.95
CA ARG A 375 2.99 -19.41 -2.19
C ARG A 375 3.92 -20.28 -3.03
N GLU A 376 3.41 -20.93 -4.05
CA GLU A 376 4.21 -21.70 -5.01
C GLU A 376 4.94 -20.78 -5.99
N ALA A 377 6.16 -21.14 -6.42
CA ALA A 377 6.83 -20.43 -7.51
C ALA A 377 6.05 -20.58 -8.83
N LEU A 378 5.87 -19.48 -9.56
CA LEU A 378 5.25 -19.51 -10.88
C LEU A 378 6.13 -20.24 -11.89
N LYS A 379 5.53 -21.14 -12.66
CA LYS A 379 6.16 -21.79 -13.82
C LYS A 379 5.83 -21.05 -15.11
N LYS A 380 6.51 -21.43 -16.20
CA LYS A 380 6.26 -20.88 -17.53
C LYS A 380 4.79 -21.10 -17.93
N GLY A 381 4.12 -20.02 -18.34
CA GLY A 381 2.71 -20.02 -18.74
C GLY A 381 1.69 -19.87 -17.60
N GLU A 382 2.12 -19.89 -16.33
CA GLU A 382 1.22 -19.68 -15.20
C GLU A 382 1.02 -18.19 -14.91
N LEU A 383 -0.24 -17.77 -14.80
CA LEU A 383 -0.62 -16.36 -14.53
C LEU A 383 -0.94 -16.07 -13.07
N CYS A 384 -1.16 -17.12 -12.29
CA CYS A 384 -1.54 -17.05 -10.89
C CYS A 384 -0.79 -18.11 -10.10
N SER A 385 -0.36 -17.73 -8.89
CA SER A 385 0.38 -18.60 -8.00
C SER A 385 -0.53 -19.14 -6.91
N LYS A 386 -0.42 -20.45 -6.65
CA LYS A 386 -1.18 -21.13 -5.60
C LYS A 386 -0.66 -20.74 -4.22
N VAL A 387 -1.57 -20.35 -3.34
CA VAL A 387 -1.24 -19.93 -1.96
C VAL A 387 -1.41 -21.09 -0.99
N HIS A 388 -0.44 -21.27 -0.09
CA HIS A 388 -0.57 -22.18 1.05
C HIS A 388 -1.17 -21.44 2.23
N TYR A 389 -2.50 -21.51 2.36
CA TYR A 389 -3.24 -20.78 3.38
C TYR A 389 -3.82 -21.71 4.46
N SER A 390 -4.15 -21.11 5.61
CA SER A 390 -4.94 -21.71 6.68
C SER A 390 -6.13 -20.80 6.99
N ILE A 391 -7.25 -21.39 7.40
CA ILE A 391 -8.44 -20.65 7.84
C ILE A 391 -8.45 -20.66 9.36
N ILE A 392 -8.56 -19.48 9.98
CA ILE A 392 -8.63 -19.37 11.44
C ILE A 392 -9.99 -19.94 11.89
N PRO A 393 -10.02 -20.98 12.74
CA PRO A 393 -11.25 -21.61 13.18
C PRO A 393 -12.24 -20.61 13.80
N HIS A 394 -13.54 -20.83 13.58
CA HIS A 394 -14.63 -20.04 14.19
C HIS A 394 -14.65 -18.54 13.83
N THR A 395 -14.06 -18.14 12.70
CA THR A 395 -14.07 -16.73 12.24
C THR A 395 -15.02 -16.44 11.09
N GLY A 396 -15.74 -17.45 10.56
CA GLY A 396 -16.67 -17.31 9.43
C GLY A 396 -18.06 -16.77 9.77
N GLU A 397 -18.31 -16.42 11.04
CA GLU A 397 -19.61 -15.93 11.51
C GLU A 397 -19.89 -14.51 10.96
N ILE A 398 -21.05 -14.33 10.33
CA ILE A 398 -21.44 -13.05 9.69
C ILE A 398 -22.25 -12.17 10.65
N THR A 399 -22.99 -12.81 11.56
CA THR A 399 -23.92 -12.18 12.51
C THR A 399 -23.86 -12.90 13.85
N GLY A 400 -23.85 -12.14 14.94
CA GLY A 400 -23.77 -12.67 16.30
C GLY A 400 -22.50 -12.22 17.02
N PRO A 401 -22.22 -12.75 18.21
CA PRO A 401 -21.07 -12.34 19.02
C PRO A 401 -19.72 -12.75 18.42
N GLY A 402 -19.66 -13.85 17.65
CA GLY A 402 -18.43 -14.36 17.06
C GLY A 402 -17.99 -13.66 15.78
N LYS A 403 -18.82 -12.75 15.23
CA LYS A 403 -18.48 -11.98 14.03
C LYS A 403 -17.19 -11.18 14.23
N VAL A 404 -16.19 -11.38 13.38
CA VAL A 404 -14.96 -10.59 13.41
C VAL A 404 -15.26 -9.13 13.06
N ILE A 405 -14.89 -8.21 13.96
CA ILE A 405 -14.97 -6.76 13.73
C ILE A 405 -13.69 -6.29 13.04
N ASP A 406 -12.54 -6.63 13.61
CA ASP A 406 -11.25 -6.15 13.13
C ASP A 406 -10.13 -7.17 13.47
N PHE A 407 -9.03 -7.10 12.73
CA PHE A 407 -7.87 -7.97 12.91
C PHE A 407 -6.57 -7.26 12.52
N ALA A 408 -5.46 -7.72 13.10
CA ALA A 408 -4.13 -7.21 12.84
C ALA A 408 -3.12 -8.36 12.71
N CYS A 409 -2.31 -8.30 11.65
CA CYS A 409 -1.27 -9.27 11.34
C CYS A 409 0.03 -8.93 12.07
N PHE A 410 0.61 -9.89 12.79
CA PHE A 410 1.90 -9.72 13.46
C PHE A 410 3.03 -10.33 12.62
N GLN A 411 3.86 -11.18 13.22
CA GLN A 411 4.90 -11.97 12.57
C GLN A 411 4.76 -13.44 12.97
N GLY A 412 5.33 -14.35 12.19
CA GLY A 412 5.47 -15.76 12.58
C GLY A 412 4.13 -16.47 12.83
N ASP A 413 3.20 -16.37 11.87
CA ASP A 413 1.86 -17.00 11.93
C ASP A 413 0.98 -16.53 13.10
N CYS A 414 1.20 -15.30 13.59
CA CYS A 414 0.41 -14.71 14.66
C CYS A 414 -0.55 -13.63 14.12
N VAL A 415 -1.84 -13.80 14.42
CA VAL A 415 -2.89 -12.82 14.09
C VAL A 415 -3.69 -12.51 15.35
N PHE A 416 -3.90 -11.23 15.63
CA PHE A 416 -4.81 -10.79 16.67
C PHE A 416 -6.12 -10.34 16.04
N TYR A 417 -7.24 -10.66 16.66
CA TYR A 417 -8.55 -10.22 16.17
C TYR A 417 -9.53 -9.99 17.30
N ILE A 418 -10.52 -9.16 17.02
CA ILE A 418 -11.61 -8.82 17.91
C ILE A 418 -12.94 -9.20 17.26
N THR A 419 -13.90 -9.54 18.11
CA THR A 419 -15.22 -10.04 17.68
C THR A 419 -16.32 -9.11 18.14
N ASN A 420 -17.53 -9.29 17.64
CA ASN A 420 -18.68 -8.44 17.92
C ASN A 420 -19.17 -8.53 19.37
N ASP A 421 -18.79 -9.56 20.11
CA ASP A 421 -18.85 -9.59 21.57
C ASP A 421 -18.15 -8.37 22.19
N GLY A 422 -16.99 -8.01 21.65
CA GLY A 422 -16.28 -6.77 21.93
C GLY A 422 -15.53 -6.73 23.26
N ASP A 423 -15.71 -7.71 24.13
CA ASP A 423 -15.01 -7.79 25.43
C ASP A 423 -13.69 -8.57 25.35
N ASN A 424 -13.50 -9.31 24.26
CA ASN A 424 -12.45 -10.31 24.15
C ASN A 424 -11.48 -10.04 23.00
N LEU A 425 -10.19 -10.04 23.34
CA LEU A 425 -9.09 -10.10 22.39
C LEU A 425 -8.75 -11.57 22.11
N TRP A 426 -8.73 -11.94 20.83
CA TRP A 426 -8.34 -13.28 20.39
C TRP A 426 -6.99 -13.25 19.69
N LYS A 427 -6.22 -14.30 19.91
CA LYS A 427 -4.93 -14.55 19.27
C LYS A 427 -4.99 -15.89 18.56
N TYR A 428 -4.71 -15.90 17.27
CA TYR A 428 -4.39 -17.09 16.52
C TYR A 428 -2.87 -17.21 16.40
N SER A 429 -2.32 -18.39 16.69
CA SER A 429 -0.91 -18.70 16.45
C SER A 429 -0.68 -20.20 16.31
N HIS A 430 0.04 -20.63 15.27
CA HIS A 430 0.41 -22.02 15.04
C HIS A 430 -0.80 -22.99 15.07
N GLY A 431 -1.91 -22.58 14.44
CA GLY A 431 -3.14 -23.38 14.38
C GLY A 431 -4.02 -23.34 15.63
N LEU A 432 -3.61 -22.62 16.68
CA LEU A 432 -4.36 -22.51 17.94
C LEU A 432 -4.97 -21.13 18.10
N VAL A 433 -6.23 -21.09 18.54
CA VAL A 433 -6.93 -19.86 18.94
C VAL A 433 -6.95 -19.79 20.46
N GLN A 434 -6.51 -18.67 21.00
CA GLN A 434 -6.44 -18.41 22.44
C GLN A 434 -7.06 -17.04 22.74
N GLN A 435 -7.76 -16.96 23.86
CA GLN A 435 -8.24 -15.68 24.39
C GLN A 435 -7.10 -15.01 25.17
N VAL A 436 -6.90 -13.71 24.93
CA VAL A 436 -5.94 -12.87 25.66
C VAL A 436 -6.73 -11.98 26.60
N GLN A 437 -6.53 -12.15 27.90
CA GLN A 437 -7.19 -11.33 28.91
C GLN A 437 -6.34 -10.09 29.20
N LEU A 438 -6.94 -8.92 29.04
CA LEU A 438 -6.35 -7.63 29.35
C LEU A 438 -7.29 -6.87 30.31
N PRO A 439 -6.75 -6.20 31.35
CA PRO A 439 -7.55 -5.41 32.27
C PRO A 439 -7.96 -4.06 31.66
N ILE A 440 -8.65 -4.11 30.51
CA ILE A 440 -9.14 -2.95 29.77
C ILE A 440 -10.65 -2.84 29.96
N ALA A 441 -11.13 -1.64 30.22
CA ALA A 441 -12.55 -1.35 30.27
C ALA A 441 -13.04 -0.83 28.91
N GLY A 442 -14.29 -1.13 28.58
CA GLY A 442 -14.91 -0.71 27.32
C GLY A 442 -14.85 -1.78 26.23
N ARG A 443 -15.61 -1.53 25.17
CA ARG A 443 -15.78 -2.49 24.07
C ARG A 443 -14.68 -2.26 23.04
N PHE A 444 -13.95 -3.29 22.65
CA PHE A 444 -12.97 -3.21 21.57
C PHE A 444 -13.67 -2.89 20.23
N VAL A 445 -13.17 -1.85 19.56
CA VAL A 445 -13.68 -1.37 18.27
C VAL A 445 -12.65 -1.58 17.16
N ARG A 446 -11.35 -1.47 17.48
CA ARG A 446 -10.27 -1.57 16.49
C ARG A 446 -8.98 -2.08 17.10
N ILE A 447 -8.14 -2.69 16.28
CA ILE A 447 -6.86 -3.26 16.68
C ILE A 447 -5.77 -2.95 15.65
N THR A 448 -4.57 -2.66 16.12
CA THR A 448 -3.40 -2.46 15.25
C THR A 448 -2.18 -3.10 15.91
N VAL A 449 -1.31 -3.69 15.10
CA VAL A 449 -0.13 -4.40 15.59
C VAL A 449 1.11 -3.89 14.85
N CYS A 450 2.19 -3.79 15.60
CA CYS A 450 3.54 -3.47 15.18
C CYS A 450 4.49 -4.63 15.49
N TYR A 451 5.75 -4.53 15.04
CA TYR A 451 6.89 -5.36 15.46
C TYR A 451 7.00 -5.58 16.98
N SER A 452 6.66 -4.60 17.81
CA SER A 452 6.79 -4.72 19.28
C SER A 452 5.64 -4.13 20.11
N LEU A 453 4.57 -3.66 19.45
CA LEU A 453 3.47 -2.96 20.11
C LEU A 453 2.12 -3.43 19.58
N LEU A 454 1.20 -3.72 20.49
CA LEU A 454 -0.23 -3.88 20.23
C LEU A 454 -0.92 -2.58 20.60
N VAL A 455 -1.85 -2.15 19.76
CA VAL A 455 -2.71 -1.00 20.00
C VAL A 455 -4.16 -1.45 19.94
N LEU A 456 -4.91 -1.10 20.98
CA LEU A 456 -6.31 -1.47 21.14
C LEU A 456 -7.14 -0.20 21.29
N PHE A 457 -8.13 -0.04 20.43
CA PHE A 457 -9.10 1.04 20.50
C PHE A 457 -10.38 0.49 21.12
N THR A 458 -10.81 1.12 22.19
CA THR A 458 -12.13 0.90 22.76
C THR A 458 -13.09 1.99 22.27
N ASP A 459 -14.35 1.90 22.67
CA ASP A 459 -15.35 2.93 22.45
C ASP A 459 -15.00 4.30 23.08
N ASN A 460 -14.16 4.29 24.13
CA ASN A 460 -13.80 5.49 24.89
C ASN A 460 -12.33 5.86 24.73
N GLU A 461 -11.43 4.90 24.94
CA GLU A 461 -9.99 5.13 25.11
C GLU A 461 -9.12 4.28 24.17
N CYS A 462 -7.86 4.67 24.03
CA CYS A 462 -6.84 3.93 23.29
C CYS A 462 -5.78 3.38 24.25
N TYR A 463 -5.40 2.12 24.08
CA TYR A 463 -4.42 1.42 24.91
C TYR A 463 -3.29 0.87 24.07
N THR A 464 -2.10 0.86 24.66
CA THR A 464 -0.90 0.26 24.08
C THR A 464 -0.34 -0.81 25.03
N VAL A 465 0.09 -1.94 24.48
CA VAL A 465 0.73 -3.01 25.26
C VAL A 465 1.86 -3.63 24.44
N LYS A 466 3.00 -3.93 25.05
CA LYS A 466 4.14 -4.49 24.32
C LYS A 466 3.89 -5.94 23.94
N ILE A 467 4.38 -6.32 22.77
CA ILE A 467 4.38 -7.70 22.28
C ILE A 467 5.81 -8.13 22.01
N GLU A 468 6.17 -9.33 22.47
CA GLU A 468 7.40 -10.01 22.08
C GLU A 468 7.09 -11.43 21.61
N ASN A 469 7.46 -11.78 20.37
CA ASN A 469 7.21 -13.11 19.78
C ASN A 469 5.74 -13.57 19.90
N GLY A 470 4.80 -12.63 19.82
CA GLY A 470 3.36 -12.88 19.90
C GLY A 470 2.86 -13.02 21.33
N HIS A 471 3.73 -12.93 22.34
CA HIS A 471 3.34 -12.85 23.74
C HIS A 471 3.03 -11.40 24.11
N VAL A 472 1.85 -11.18 24.70
CA VAL A 472 1.39 -9.87 25.15
C VAL A 472 1.84 -9.69 26.60
N ASP A 473 2.62 -8.65 26.87
CA ASP A 473 3.10 -8.34 28.21
C ASP A 473 2.11 -7.41 28.94
N ASN A 474 1.21 -8.01 29.70
CA ASN A 474 0.14 -7.31 30.42
C ASN A 474 0.66 -6.24 31.39
N GLU A 475 1.90 -6.34 31.91
CA GLU A 475 2.46 -5.34 32.83
C GLU A 475 2.79 -4.01 32.14
N THR A 476 2.90 -4.03 30.81
CA THR A 476 3.24 -2.85 30.00
C THR A 476 2.02 -2.10 29.48
N LEU A 477 0.82 -2.58 29.81
CA LEU A 477 -0.43 -1.97 29.38
C LEU A 477 -0.51 -0.52 29.85
N THR A 478 -0.60 0.40 28.88
CA THR A 478 -0.63 1.85 29.13
C THR A 478 -1.75 2.48 28.33
N GLU A 479 -2.58 3.28 29.02
CA GLU A 479 -3.58 4.15 28.40
C GLU A 479 -2.90 5.32 27.68
N LEU A 480 -3.26 5.55 26.42
CA LEU A 480 -2.66 6.55 25.55
C LEU A 480 -3.34 7.91 25.74
N LYS A 481 -2.80 8.71 26.67
CA LYS A 481 -3.31 10.06 26.94
C LYS A 481 -2.61 11.10 26.08
N LEU A 482 -3.42 11.96 25.44
CA LEU A 482 -2.96 13.14 24.73
C LEU A 482 -2.84 14.33 25.69
N GLU A 483 -2.07 15.34 25.27
CA GLU A 483 -1.95 16.60 26.02
C GLU A 483 -3.26 17.39 26.01
N ASP A 484 -4.01 17.33 24.90
CA ASP A 484 -5.34 17.90 24.77
C ASP A 484 -6.38 16.85 25.19
N PRO A 485 -7.07 17.01 26.34
CA PRO A 485 -8.03 16.03 26.84
C PRO A 485 -9.33 15.98 26.01
N ASP A 486 -9.60 16.99 25.18
CA ASP A 486 -10.76 17.03 24.29
C ASP A 486 -10.48 16.41 22.91
N ASP A 487 -9.27 15.88 22.71
CA ASP A 487 -8.88 15.17 21.50
C ASP A 487 -8.58 13.70 21.82
N ARG A 488 -8.72 12.84 20.80
CA ARG A 488 -8.48 11.41 20.93
C ARG A 488 -7.83 10.84 19.69
N VAL A 489 -7.04 9.79 19.87
CA VAL A 489 -6.41 9.07 18.77
C VAL A 489 -7.45 8.22 18.05
N ILE A 490 -7.53 8.37 16.73
CA ILE A 490 -8.41 7.59 15.86
C ILE A 490 -7.65 6.69 14.88
N SER A 491 -6.40 7.04 14.55
CA SER A 491 -5.47 6.17 13.82
C SER A 491 -4.13 6.10 14.49
N LEU A 492 -3.43 4.99 14.32
CA LEU A 492 -2.05 4.85 14.77
C LEU A 492 -1.32 3.97 13.76
N ALA A 493 -0.18 4.45 13.27
CA ALA A 493 0.74 3.68 12.44
C ALA A 493 2.08 3.56 13.15
N THR A 494 2.76 2.44 12.95
CA THR A 494 3.99 2.11 13.68
C THR A 494 5.10 1.71 12.74
N GLY A 495 6.30 2.25 12.94
CA GLY A 495 7.52 1.71 12.33
C GLY A 495 8.12 0.59 13.18
N ASP A 496 9.42 0.33 13.04
CA ASP A 496 10.08 -0.73 13.82
C ASP A 496 10.05 -0.43 15.33
N TYR A 497 10.28 0.83 15.69
CA TYR A 497 10.47 1.26 17.08
C TYR A 497 9.83 2.62 17.40
N HIS A 498 9.13 3.24 16.45
CA HIS A 498 8.43 4.51 16.63
C HIS A 498 6.97 4.38 16.22
N ASN A 499 6.15 5.30 16.72
CA ASN A 499 4.73 5.34 16.48
C ASN A 499 4.34 6.74 16.04
N ILE A 500 3.38 6.82 15.15
CA ILE A 500 2.69 8.05 14.79
C ILE A 500 1.19 7.85 14.95
N ALA A 501 0.52 8.83 15.52
CA ALA A 501 -0.91 8.81 15.76
C ALA A 501 -1.59 9.97 15.04
N LEU A 502 -2.78 9.70 14.53
CA LEU A 502 -3.71 10.69 13.99
C LEU A 502 -4.87 10.86 14.94
N THR A 503 -5.17 12.11 15.28
CA THR A 503 -6.27 12.44 16.19
C THR A 503 -7.53 12.86 15.44
N ARG A 504 -8.66 12.90 16.17
CA ARG A 504 -9.96 13.35 15.65
C ARG A 504 -9.92 14.79 15.14
N LYS A 505 -9.11 15.66 15.76
CA LYS A 505 -8.88 17.03 15.30
C LYS A 505 -7.91 17.12 14.10
N GLY A 506 -7.44 16.00 13.56
CA GLY A 506 -6.51 15.97 12.43
C GLY A 506 -5.09 16.40 12.80
N GLN A 507 -4.67 16.17 14.04
CA GLN A 507 -3.31 16.46 14.50
C GLN A 507 -2.47 15.18 14.46
N ILE A 508 -1.17 15.32 14.23
CA ILE A 508 -0.22 14.20 14.22
C ILE A 508 0.57 14.23 15.53
N TYR A 509 0.69 13.08 16.19
CA TYR A 509 1.55 12.88 17.35
C TYR A 509 2.58 11.79 17.04
N ALA A 510 3.79 11.89 17.59
CA ALA A 510 4.83 10.88 17.44
C ALA A 510 5.53 10.59 18.76
N TRP A 511 5.97 9.34 18.93
CA TRP A 511 6.79 8.89 20.06
C TRP A 511 7.51 7.58 19.72
N GLY A 512 8.41 7.15 20.60
CA GLY A 512 9.21 5.95 20.45
C GLY A 512 10.68 6.27 20.24
N LEU A 513 11.39 5.35 19.59
CA LEU A 513 12.83 5.41 19.38
C LEU A 513 13.14 5.87 17.95
N GLU A 514 13.81 7.01 17.85
CA GLU A 514 14.49 7.41 16.63
C GLU A 514 15.89 6.82 16.61
N SER A 515 16.11 5.82 15.75
CA SER A 515 17.39 5.16 15.58
C SER A 515 18.25 5.83 14.52
N GLN A 516 19.57 5.89 14.75
CA GLN A 516 20.55 6.43 13.80
C GLN A 516 20.33 7.90 13.39
N LEU A 517 19.62 8.69 14.20
CA LEU A 517 19.19 10.05 13.89
C LEU A 517 18.42 10.11 12.56
N CYS A 518 17.61 9.08 12.26
CA CYS A 518 16.92 9.02 10.98
C CYS A 518 15.82 10.09 10.84
N GLY A 519 15.39 10.74 11.92
CA GLY A 519 14.35 11.77 11.87
C GLY A 519 12.92 11.23 11.88
N CYS A 520 12.67 9.92 12.05
CA CYS A 520 11.34 9.30 11.86
C CYS A 520 10.23 9.83 12.77
N LEU A 521 10.57 10.54 13.85
CA LEU A 521 9.59 11.16 14.74
C LEU A 521 9.02 12.47 14.18
N GLY A 522 9.73 13.18 13.30
CA GLY A 522 9.23 14.40 12.69
C GLY A 522 9.14 15.59 13.66
N LEU A 523 9.85 15.53 14.79
CA LEU A 523 9.79 16.52 15.88
C LEU A 523 10.90 17.59 15.78
N GLY A 524 11.64 17.65 14.67
CA GLY A 524 12.78 18.54 14.49
C GLY A 524 14.11 17.88 14.87
N SER A 525 15.17 18.69 14.94
CA SER A 525 16.52 18.16 15.17
C SER A 525 16.64 17.50 16.55
N PRO A 526 17.47 16.46 16.70
CA PRO A 526 17.67 15.78 17.98
C PRO A 526 18.08 16.73 19.12
N GLU A 527 18.91 17.73 18.83
CA GLU A 527 19.31 18.77 19.78
C GLU A 527 18.11 19.62 20.20
N HIS A 528 17.25 20.01 19.27
CA HIS A 528 16.00 20.72 19.57
C HIS A 528 15.10 19.91 20.52
N VAL A 529 14.88 18.63 20.20
CA VAL A 529 13.99 17.75 20.96
C VAL A 529 14.52 17.45 22.38
N VAL A 530 15.82 17.23 22.54
CA VAL A 530 16.41 16.83 23.83
C VAL A 530 16.88 18.03 24.67
N GLU A 531 17.55 18.99 24.05
CA GLU A 531 18.25 20.08 24.75
C GLU A 531 17.41 21.35 24.87
N HIS A 532 16.51 21.62 23.93
CA HIS A 532 15.67 22.83 23.96
C HIS A 532 14.27 22.55 24.53
N GLU A 533 13.58 21.56 23.99
CA GLU A 533 12.20 21.23 24.38
C GLU A 533 12.12 20.26 25.57
N HIS A 534 13.21 19.55 25.87
CA HIS A 534 13.29 18.58 26.99
C HIS A 534 12.20 17.50 26.98
N ILE A 535 11.69 17.16 25.80
CA ILE A 535 10.64 16.15 25.59
C ILE A 535 11.22 14.77 25.25
N GLY A 536 12.50 14.71 24.85
CA GLY A 536 13.22 13.49 24.52
C GLY A 536 14.45 13.24 25.39
N ARG A 537 15.06 12.08 25.22
CA ARG A 537 16.35 11.72 25.83
C ARG A 537 17.26 10.98 24.86
N TRP A 538 18.55 11.06 25.10
CA TRP A 538 19.55 10.24 24.42
C TRP A 538 19.57 8.82 24.99
N ASP A 539 19.25 7.83 24.17
CA ASP A 539 19.46 6.41 24.50
C ASP A 539 20.87 5.95 24.07
N SER A 540 21.46 6.59 23.06
CA SER A 540 22.86 6.41 22.64
C SER A 540 23.34 7.64 21.85
N ILE A 541 24.61 7.64 21.40
CA ILE A 541 25.21 8.73 20.60
C ILE A 541 24.37 9.08 19.35
N ARG A 542 23.62 8.11 18.80
CA ARG A 542 22.82 8.30 17.58
C ARG A 542 21.37 7.87 17.73
N ASN A 543 20.92 7.61 18.95
CA ASN A 543 19.54 7.17 19.20
C ASN A 543 18.89 8.11 20.20
N MET A 544 17.73 8.64 19.83
CA MET A 544 16.92 9.51 20.65
C MET A 544 15.58 8.83 20.92
N ARG A 545 15.06 8.95 22.14
CA ARG A 545 13.76 8.42 22.51
C ARG A 545 12.84 9.54 23.01
N VAL A 546 11.61 9.53 22.52
CA VAL A 546 10.49 10.32 23.05
C VAL A 546 9.50 9.34 23.65
N ALA A 547 9.25 9.44 24.95
CA ALA A 547 8.50 8.39 25.67
C ALA A 547 6.97 8.57 25.57
N LYS A 548 6.51 9.81 25.45
CA LYS A 548 5.08 10.17 25.43
C LYS A 548 4.70 10.69 24.05
N PRO A 549 3.44 10.54 23.61
CA PRO A 549 2.97 11.15 22.38
C PRO A 549 3.22 12.66 22.39
N THR A 550 4.02 13.15 21.45
CA THR A 550 4.29 14.58 21.28
C THR A 550 3.72 15.04 19.95
N LYS A 551 3.02 16.18 19.95
CA LYS A 551 2.45 16.77 18.74
C LYS A 551 3.54 17.18 17.75
N ILE A 552 3.38 16.82 16.48
CA ILE A 552 4.20 17.32 15.37
C ILE A 552 3.69 18.70 14.96
N CYS A 553 4.57 19.69 14.97
CA CYS A 553 4.27 21.05 14.55
C CYS A 553 4.85 21.30 13.14
N LEU A 554 4.08 22.00 12.29
CA LEU A 554 4.53 22.49 10.99
C LEU A 554 4.62 24.02 11.00
N ASP A 555 5.21 24.57 9.95
CA ASP A 555 5.32 26.02 9.68
C ASP A 555 3.97 26.75 9.64
N ARG A 556 2.89 26.02 9.32
CA ARG A 556 1.52 26.52 9.25
C ARG A 556 0.57 25.57 9.95
N GLU A 557 -0.60 26.08 10.30
CA GLU A 557 -1.70 25.22 10.71
C GLU A 557 -2.01 24.19 9.62
N TYR A 558 -2.36 22.99 10.07
CA TYR A 558 -2.61 21.88 9.18
C TYR A 558 -3.72 20.98 9.72
N VAL A 559 -4.30 20.22 8.79
CA VAL A 559 -5.23 19.13 9.07
C VAL A 559 -4.70 17.89 8.38
N CYS A 560 -4.30 16.89 9.15
CA CYS A 560 -3.91 15.59 8.64
C CYS A 560 -5.14 14.69 8.47
N VAL A 561 -5.18 13.89 7.40
CA VAL A 561 -6.31 12.99 7.07
C VAL A 561 -5.91 11.51 7.01
N ALA A 562 -4.62 11.21 6.96
CA ALA A 562 -4.09 9.84 7.00
C ALA A 562 -2.63 9.88 7.45
N VAL A 563 -2.20 8.84 8.17
CA VAL A 563 -0.82 8.63 8.60
C VAL A 563 -0.40 7.20 8.25
N CYS A 564 0.87 6.99 7.93
CA CYS A 564 1.47 5.68 7.74
C CYS A 564 2.91 5.69 8.25
N ALA A 565 3.40 4.55 8.72
CA ALA A 565 4.78 4.42 9.17
C ALA A 565 5.36 3.15 8.58
N GLY A 566 6.59 3.25 8.09
CA GLY A 566 7.40 2.11 7.71
C GLY A 566 8.55 1.94 8.69
N GLY A 567 9.51 1.06 8.38
CA GLY A 567 10.58 0.69 9.32
C GLY A 567 11.20 1.89 10.04
N TRP A 568 11.84 2.81 9.30
CA TRP A 568 12.50 4.01 9.85
C TRP A 568 12.02 5.31 9.18
N GLN A 569 10.76 5.32 8.73
CA GLN A 569 10.17 6.44 8.01
C GLN A 569 8.70 6.59 8.37
N SER A 570 8.20 7.80 8.21
CA SER A 570 6.82 8.17 8.51
C SER A 570 6.26 8.99 7.36
N GLY A 571 4.97 8.89 7.14
CA GLY A 571 4.25 9.55 6.08
C GLY A 571 2.88 10.03 6.56
N ALA A 572 2.40 11.11 5.97
CA ALA A 572 1.09 11.66 6.25
C ALA A 572 0.48 12.34 5.01
N LEU A 573 -0.85 12.34 4.93
CA LEU A 573 -1.60 13.21 4.02
C LEU A 573 -2.05 14.44 4.80
N ILE A 574 -1.59 15.62 4.36
CA ILE A 574 -1.77 16.88 5.08
C ILE A 574 -2.40 17.93 4.16
N ILE A 575 -3.39 18.63 4.71
CA ILE A 575 -4.02 19.82 4.14
C ILE A 575 -3.51 21.02 4.95
N LYS A 576 -2.73 21.91 4.34
CA LYS A 576 -2.29 23.16 5.00
C LYS A 576 -3.44 24.18 5.02
N ARG A 577 -3.59 24.92 6.13
CA ARG A 577 -4.57 26.00 6.28
C ARG A 577 -3.98 27.37 5.98
#